data_AF-A0A4P7ZU10-F1
#
_entry.id   AF-A0A4P7ZU10-F1
#
_cell.length_a   1.000
_cell.length_b   1.000
_cell.length_c   1.000
_cell.angle_alpha   90.00
_cell.angle_beta   90.00
_cell.angle_gamma   90.00
#
_symmetry.space_group_name_H-M   'P 1'
#
loop_
_entity.id
_entity.type
_entity.pdbx_description
1 polymer ?
#
loop_
_entity_poly.entity_id
_entity_poly.type
_entity_poly.pdbx_seq_one_letter_code
_entity_poly.pdbx_strand_id
1 'polypeptide(L)'
;MDYRTELEAGRDAFGHLIKVWHERNAWSQRVLPALADALDLGRVHNSQLSNLRNRKLASPGPELFVALGRINQLLAQGGGTAGLSADLAEQLADQPELLAALQASALPLLADDGSALGPAQLFEIFVGLRPLPGAFDLRIQASEAAGLSAALAELFTAGRPWRLCREQVLAAYPAEKRQRRERFAEVMAGQRDYSAEELDAELGDLRLTLAAMGAAAEEELSADQFLELLRQKARLLLQQGSGDQALDLGEAIRRELQAG
;
A
#
# COMPACT_ATOMS: atom_id res chain seq x y z
N MET A 1 13.90 9.77 18.42
CA MET A 1 14.80 9.30 17.35
C MET A 1 15.76 10.44 17.01
N ASP A 2 16.90 10.18 16.36
CA ASP A 2 17.78 11.25 15.87
C ASP A 2 17.15 11.91 14.62
N TYR A 3 17.30 13.21 14.46
CA TYR A 3 16.69 13.97 13.35
C TYR A 3 17.18 13.47 11.98
N ARG A 4 18.40 12.92 11.91
CA ARG A 4 18.94 12.32 10.67
C ARG A 4 18.19 11.06 10.29
N THR A 5 17.86 10.22 11.27
CA THR A 5 17.08 9.00 11.05
C THR A 5 15.67 9.32 10.59
N GLU A 6 15.05 10.37 11.12
CA GLU A 6 13.72 10.83 10.67
C GLU A 6 13.74 11.33 9.22
N LEU A 7 14.76 12.12 8.84
CA LEU A 7 14.95 12.57 7.46
C LEU A 7 15.22 11.41 6.48
N GLU A 8 16.00 10.41 6.89
CA GLU A 8 16.24 9.21 6.08
C GLU A 8 14.96 8.39 5.91
N ALA A 9 14.21 8.17 6.99
CA ALA A 9 12.92 7.47 6.94
C ALA A 9 11.90 8.21 6.05
N GLY A 10 11.88 9.54 6.10
CA GLY A 10 11.04 10.38 5.24
C GLY A 10 11.41 10.29 3.76
N ARG A 11 12.72 10.33 3.44
CA ARG A 11 13.22 10.14 2.07
C ARG A 11 12.85 8.77 1.51
N ASP A 12 13.00 7.73 2.33
CA ASP A 12 12.63 6.37 1.95
C ASP A 12 11.13 6.24 1.71
N ALA A 13 10.32 6.80 2.62
CA ALA A 13 8.87 6.85 2.50
C ALA A 13 8.44 7.58 1.21
N PHE A 14 9.02 8.75 0.92
CA PHE A 14 8.67 9.52 -0.25
C PHE A 14 9.11 8.86 -1.56
N GLY A 15 10.30 8.26 -1.61
CA GLY A 15 10.75 7.48 -2.76
C GLY A 15 9.80 6.31 -3.06
N HIS A 16 9.30 5.65 -2.01
CA HIS A 16 8.28 4.61 -2.10
C HIS A 16 6.95 5.16 -2.63
N LEU A 17 6.46 6.27 -2.07
CA LEU A 17 5.22 6.93 -2.51
C LEU A 17 5.22 7.19 -4.02
N ILE A 18 6.29 7.78 -4.55
CA ILE A 18 6.41 8.08 -5.99
C ILE A 18 6.43 6.79 -6.80
N LYS A 19 7.13 5.75 -6.34
CA LYS A 19 7.14 4.45 -7.02
C LYS A 19 5.73 3.84 -7.10
N VAL A 20 5.04 3.76 -5.97
CA VAL A 20 3.68 3.21 -5.88
C VAL A 20 2.69 4.00 -6.72
N TRP A 21 2.80 5.33 -6.72
CA TRP A 21 1.92 6.18 -7.50
C TRP A 21 2.02 5.93 -9.01
N HIS A 22 3.25 5.74 -9.50
CA HIS A 22 3.48 5.35 -10.89
C HIS A 22 2.95 3.95 -11.19
N GLU A 23 3.20 2.98 -10.31
CA GLU A 23 2.78 1.58 -10.49
C GLU A 23 1.24 1.48 -10.54
N ARG A 24 0.54 2.15 -9.63
CA ARG A 24 -0.94 2.20 -9.60
C ARG A 24 -1.56 2.73 -10.89
N ASN A 25 -0.88 3.69 -11.51
CA ASN A 25 -1.37 4.30 -12.74
C ASN A 25 -0.80 3.66 -14.01
N ALA A 26 0.01 2.60 -13.89
CA ALA A 26 0.76 2.02 -14.99
C ALA A 26 1.59 3.08 -15.78
N TRP A 27 2.04 4.13 -15.10
CA TRP A 27 2.69 5.27 -15.74
C TRP A 27 4.19 5.05 -15.92
N SER A 28 4.68 5.43 -17.11
CA SER A 28 6.12 5.58 -17.32
C SER A 28 6.69 6.72 -16.45
N GLN A 29 8.00 6.71 -16.21
CA GLN A 29 8.69 7.75 -15.45
C GLN A 29 8.59 9.17 -16.05
N ARG A 30 8.12 9.29 -17.30
CA ARG A 30 8.01 10.56 -18.03
C ARG A 30 6.67 11.26 -17.85
N VAL A 31 5.65 10.58 -17.30
CA VAL A 31 4.30 11.14 -17.19
C VAL A 31 4.26 12.36 -16.27
N LEU A 32 4.81 12.28 -15.06
CA LEU A 32 4.80 13.42 -14.13
C LEU A 32 5.61 14.63 -14.63
N PRO A 33 6.83 14.48 -15.20
CA PRO A 33 7.53 15.58 -15.86
C PRO A 33 6.75 16.18 -17.02
N ALA A 34 6.19 15.34 -17.89
CA ALA A 34 5.41 15.80 -19.04
C ALA A 34 4.15 16.56 -18.60
N LEU A 35 3.45 16.12 -17.56
CA LEU A 35 2.32 16.84 -16.96
C LEU A 35 2.74 18.21 -16.40
N ALA A 36 3.87 18.26 -15.68
CA ALA A 36 4.36 19.49 -15.09
C ALA A 36 4.66 20.54 -16.19
N ASP A 37 5.32 20.11 -17.26
CA ASP A 37 5.69 20.97 -18.39
C ASP A 37 4.47 21.35 -19.25
N ALA A 38 3.58 20.40 -19.56
CA ALA A 38 2.41 20.60 -20.42
C ALA A 38 1.40 21.59 -19.83
N LEU A 39 1.24 21.56 -18.51
CA LEU A 39 0.23 22.31 -17.78
C LEU A 39 0.83 23.49 -16.99
N ASP A 40 2.13 23.78 -17.19
CA ASP A 40 2.90 24.81 -16.48
C ASP A 40 2.70 24.77 -14.94
N LEU A 41 2.68 23.57 -14.37
CA LEU A 41 2.40 23.36 -12.94
C LEU A 41 3.65 23.53 -12.07
N GLY A 42 4.81 23.66 -12.69
CA GLY A 42 6.13 23.81 -12.07
C GLY A 42 7.17 22.97 -12.81
N ARG A 43 8.36 22.80 -12.23
CA ARG A 43 9.47 22.09 -12.88
C ARG A 43 9.75 20.76 -12.21
N VAL A 44 9.68 19.68 -12.99
CA VAL A 44 10.03 18.34 -12.55
C VAL A 44 10.93 17.69 -13.59
N HIS A 45 12.19 17.44 -13.24
CA HIS A 45 13.10 16.75 -14.15
C HIS A 45 13.02 15.23 -13.96
N ASN A 46 13.12 14.48 -15.05
CA ASN A 46 13.20 13.01 -15.03
C ASN A 46 14.29 12.49 -14.07
N SER A 47 15.44 13.18 -14.01
CA SER A 47 16.54 12.83 -13.10
C SER A 47 16.18 13.02 -11.63
N GLN A 48 15.36 14.02 -11.28
CA GLN A 48 14.89 14.24 -9.91
C GLN A 48 13.96 13.10 -9.48
N LEU A 49 13.01 12.70 -10.32
CA LEU A 49 12.11 11.58 -10.01
C LEU A 49 12.86 10.24 -9.91
N SER A 50 13.80 9.99 -10.82
CA SER A 50 14.65 8.80 -10.73
C SER A 50 15.48 8.80 -9.43
N ASN A 51 16.07 9.94 -9.07
CA ASN A 51 16.84 10.05 -7.83
C ASN A 51 15.97 9.97 -6.58
N LEU A 52 14.73 10.49 -6.59
CA LEU A 52 13.77 10.32 -5.50
C LEU A 52 13.40 8.85 -5.30
N ARG A 53 12.99 8.17 -6.38
CA ARG A 53 12.64 6.74 -6.35
C ARG A 53 13.78 5.87 -5.85
N ASN A 54 15.01 6.24 -6.18
CA ASN A 54 16.23 5.55 -5.76
C ASN A 54 16.87 6.08 -4.47
N ARG A 55 16.18 6.98 -3.73
CA ARG A 55 16.62 7.52 -2.43
C ARG A 55 17.95 8.31 -2.49
N LYS A 56 18.32 8.81 -3.66
CA LYS A 56 19.55 9.55 -3.93
C LYS A 56 19.37 11.08 -3.86
N LEU A 57 18.13 11.57 -3.88
CA LEU A 57 17.86 13.01 -3.83
C LEU A 57 17.72 13.50 -2.38
N ALA A 58 18.81 14.03 -1.82
CA ALA A 58 18.86 14.46 -0.43
C ALA A 58 18.14 15.80 -0.18
N SER A 59 18.18 16.72 -1.17
CA SER A 59 17.67 18.09 -1.05
C SER A 59 16.96 18.53 -2.34
N PRO A 60 15.75 18.03 -2.62
CA PRO A 60 14.90 18.55 -3.68
C PRO A 60 14.56 20.03 -3.45
N GLY A 61 14.47 20.81 -4.54
CA GLY A 61 13.97 22.17 -4.47
C GLY A 61 12.46 22.22 -4.19
N PRO A 62 11.94 23.31 -3.60
CA PRO A 62 10.52 23.44 -3.25
C PRO A 62 9.59 23.34 -4.46
N GLU A 63 10.04 23.76 -5.65
CA GLU A 63 9.28 23.68 -6.91
C GLU A 63 8.83 22.26 -7.25
N LEU A 64 9.62 21.24 -6.88
CA LEU A 64 9.28 19.85 -7.09
C LEU A 64 8.01 19.46 -6.34
N PHE A 65 7.92 19.82 -5.07
CA PHE A 65 6.74 19.52 -4.24
C PHE A 65 5.52 20.32 -4.67
N VAL A 66 5.72 21.57 -5.12
CA VAL A 66 4.66 22.39 -5.70
C VAL A 66 4.10 21.74 -6.96
N ALA A 67 4.96 21.35 -7.90
CA ALA A 67 4.55 20.71 -9.14
C ALA A 67 3.82 19.39 -8.89
N LEU A 68 4.40 18.50 -8.08
CA LEU A 68 3.78 17.20 -7.74
C LEU A 68 2.45 17.36 -7.01
N GLY A 69 2.38 18.30 -6.05
CA GLY A 69 1.15 18.58 -5.31
C GLY A 69 0.04 19.17 -6.19
N ARG A 70 0.39 20.05 -7.13
CA ARG A 70 -0.57 20.62 -8.10
C ARG A 70 -1.08 19.58 -9.09
N ILE A 71 -0.18 18.75 -9.63
CA ILE A 71 -0.56 17.59 -10.47
C ILE A 71 -1.55 16.72 -9.68
N ASN A 72 -1.22 16.39 -8.44
CA ASN A 72 -2.08 15.55 -7.63
C ASN A 72 -3.48 16.15 -7.37
N GLN A 73 -3.54 17.46 -7.08
CA GLN A 73 -4.80 18.17 -6.89
C GLN A 73 -5.65 18.18 -8.17
N LEU A 74 -5.01 18.35 -9.33
CA LEU A 74 -5.68 18.30 -10.63
C LEU A 74 -6.27 16.91 -10.90
N LEU A 75 -5.52 15.85 -10.60
CA LEU A 75 -6.02 14.47 -10.70
C LEU A 75 -7.15 14.20 -9.71
N ALA A 76 -7.09 14.75 -8.49
CA ALA A 76 -8.17 14.58 -7.52
C ALA A 76 -9.46 15.28 -7.93
N GLN A 77 -9.37 16.37 -8.70
CA GLN A 77 -10.53 17.10 -9.21
C GLN A 77 -11.11 16.46 -10.48
N GLY A 78 -10.28 15.82 -11.30
CA GLY A 78 -10.66 15.37 -12.65
C GLY A 78 -10.34 13.93 -13.01
N GLY A 79 -9.93 13.07 -12.06
CA GLY A 79 -9.33 11.75 -12.32
C GLY A 79 -9.81 10.60 -11.43
N GLY A 80 -10.97 10.74 -10.78
CA GLY A 80 -11.67 9.61 -10.14
C GLY A 80 -12.33 8.67 -11.15
N THR A 81 -13.18 7.75 -10.69
CA THR A 81 -13.98 6.80 -11.50
C THR A 81 -14.83 7.43 -12.62
N ALA A 82 -14.90 8.76 -12.69
CA ALA A 82 -15.61 9.53 -13.70
C ALA A 82 -14.77 9.87 -14.95
N GLY A 83 -13.49 9.49 -15.00
CA GLY A 83 -12.61 9.76 -16.13
C GLY A 83 -12.12 11.21 -16.20
N LEU A 84 -11.26 11.47 -17.19
CA LEU A 84 -10.55 12.74 -17.38
C LEU A 84 -11.51 13.92 -17.65
N SER A 85 -11.32 15.06 -16.98
CA SER A 85 -12.10 16.28 -17.28
C SER A 85 -11.89 16.75 -18.73
N ALA A 86 -12.96 17.23 -19.38
CA ALA A 86 -12.91 17.72 -20.76
C ALA A 86 -11.86 18.81 -20.97
N ASP A 87 -11.76 19.76 -20.04
CA ASP A 87 -10.79 20.87 -20.09
C ASP A 87 -9.33 20.36 -20.11
N LEU A 88 -9.04 19.34 -19.30
CA LEU A 88 -7.70 18.72 -19.26
C LEU A 88 -7.42 17.94 -20.55
N ALA A 89 -8.44 17.29 -21.13
CA ALA A 89 -8.29 16.59 -22.39
C ALA A 89 -8.00 17.56 -23.55
N GLU A 90 -8.63 18.74 -23.55
CA GLU A 90 -8.37 19.80 -24.53
C GLU A 90 -6.96 20.37 -24.37
N GLN A 91 -6.50 20.64 -23.15
CA GLN A 91 -5.14 21.14 -22.88
C GLN A 91 -4.05 20.15 -23.28
N LEU A 92 -4.35 18.85 -23.25
CA LEU A 92 -3.42 17.78 -23.60
C LEU A 92 -3.63 17.21 -25.01
N ALA A 93 -4.46 17.86 -25.85
CA ALA A 93 -4.81 17.37 -27.19
C ALA A 93 -3.58 17.15 -28.09
N ASP A 94 -2.55 18.00 -27.95
CA ASP A 94 -1.30 17.91 -28.70
C ASP A 94 -0.32 16.85 -28.15
N GLN A 95 -0.67 16.15 -27.07
CA GLN A 95 0.15 15.14 -26.40
C GLN A 95 -0.62 13.82 -26.26
N PRO A 96 -0.88 13.10 -27.38
CA PRO A 96 -1.73 11.92 -27.38
C PRO A 96 -1.22 10.78 -26.48
N GLU A 97 0.10 10.62 -26.34
CA GLU A 97 0.69 9.63 -25.43
C GLU A 97 0.37 9.94 -23.96
N LEU A 98 0.41 11.22 -23.59
CA LEU A 98 0.15 11.66 -22.22
C LEU A 98 -1.34 11.55 -21.90
N LEU A 99 -2.19 11.97 -22.84
CA LEU A 99 -3.64 11.82 -22.73
C LEU A 99 -4.05 10.35 -22.57
N ALA A 100 -3.49 9.45 -23.39
CA ALA A 100 -3.75 8.01 -23.30
C ALA A 100 -3.33 7.43 -21.94
N ALA A 101 -2.19 7.85 -21.40
CA ALA A 101 -1.72 7.41 -20.09
C ALA A 101 -2.68 7.80 -18.95
N LEU A 102 -3.22 9.02 -19.01
CA LEU A 102 -4.17 9.50 -17.99
C LEU A 102 -5.57 8.91 -18.19
N GLN A 103 -6.00 8.66 -19.43
CA GLN A 103 -7.25 7.96 -19.73
C GLN A 103 -7.22 6.51 -19.25
N ALA A 104 -6.06 5.86 -19.31
CA ALA A 104 -5.87 4.52 -18.77
C ALA A 104 -5.96 4.51 -17.25
N SER A 105 -5.32 5.48 -16.57
CA SER A 105 -5.45 5.66 -15.12
C SER A 105 -4.98 7.06 -14.69
N ALA A 106 -5.71 7.67 -13.75
CA ALA A 106 -5.45 9.00 -13.20
C ALA A 106 -5.65 9.08 -11.67
N LEU A 107 -5.32 8.00 -10.96
CA LEU A 107 -5.49 7.87 -9.53
C LEU A 107 -4.67 8.92 -8.74
N PRO A 108 -5.33 9.75 -7.92
CA PRO A 108 -4.64 10.71 -7.07
C PRO A 108 -4.04 10.07 -5.81
N LEU A 109 -3.04 10.73 -5.25
CA LEU A 109 -2.55 10.54 -3.89
C LEU A 109 -3.51 11.17 -2.88
N LEU A 110 -4.26 10.33 -2.18
CA LEU A 110 -5.16 10.74 -1.12
C LEU A 110 -4.55 10.43 0.26
N ALA A 111 -4.82 11.31 1.22
CA ALA A 111 -4.65 11.06 2.64
C ALA A 111 -5.72 10.08 3.15
N ASP A 112 -5.55 9.60 4.38
CA ASP A 112 -6.47 8.64 5.01
C ASP A 112 -7.88 9.21 5.25
N ASP A 113 -8.01 10.55 5.28
CA ASP A 113 -9.30 11.25 5.35
C ASP A 113 -9.97 11.44 3.98
N GLY A 114 -9.35 10.93 2.91
CA GLY A 114 -9.82 11.05 1.53
C GLY A 114 -9.45 12.37 0.85
N SER A 115 -8.75 13.30 1.53
CA SER A 115 -8.30 14.55 0.94
C SER A 115 -7.06 14.36 0.06
N ALA A 116 -6.94 15.14 -1.02
CA ALA A 116 -5.77 15.08 -1.89
C ALA A 116 -4.52 15.67 -1.21
N LEU A 117 -3.38 14.96 -1.30
CA LEU A 117 -2.10 15.47 -0.81
C LEU A 117 -1.64 16.69 -1.63
N GLY A 118 -1.46 17.82 -0.97
CA GLY A 118 -0.92 19.03 -1.57
C GLY A 118 0.61 19.16 -1.40
N PRO A 119 1.20 20.27 -1.85
CA PRO A 119 2.64 20.50 -1.78
C PRO A 119 3.22 20.42 -0.37
N ALA A 120 2.53 20.98 0.62
CA ALA A 120 2.97 20.98 2.02
C ALA A 120 3.02 19.57 2.59
N GLN A 121 1.97 18.77 2.36
CA GLN A 121 1.88 17.40 2.83
C GLN A 121 2.95 16.50 2.19
N LEU A 122 3.20 16.67 0.89
CA LEU A 122 4.27 15.96 0.20
C LEU A 122 5.65 16.30 0.78
N PHE A 123 5.90 17.58 1.09
CA PHE A 123 7.13 18.00 1.76
C PHE A 123 7.25 17.40 3.16
N GLU A 124 6.18 17.45 3.97
CA GLU A 124 6.16 16.87 5.32
C GLU A 124 6.46 15.36 5.32
N ILE A 125 5.96 14.61 4.33
CA ILE A 125 6.28 13.19 4.15
C ILE A 125 7.78 13.02 3.83
N PHE A 126 8.32 13.82 2.91
CA PHE A 126 9.73 13.74 2.52
C PHE A 126 10.68 14.01 3.68
N VAL A 127 10.34 14.96 4.57
CA VAL A 127 11.16 15.26 5.75
C VAL A 127 10.84 14.38 6.97
N GLY A 128 9.92 13.42 6.85
CA GLY A 128 9.57 12.48 7.91
C GLY A 128 8.66 13.04 9.01
N LEU A 129 8.12 14.24 8.84
CA LEU A 129 7.18 14.87 9.79
C LEU A 129 5.76 14.32 9.67
N ARG A 130 5.43 13.71 8.53
CA ARG A 130 4.14 13.08 8.26
C ARG A 130 4.35 11.64 7.78
N PRO A 131 3.60 10.65 8.30
CA PRO A 131 3.64 9.29 7.78
C PRO A 131 3.03 9.24 6.36
N LEU A 132 3.31 8.17 5.62
CA LEU A 132 2.59 7.90 4.39
C LEU A 132 1.11 7.64 4.69
N PRO A 133 0.19 8.04 3.79
CA PRO A 133 -1.18 7.54 3.87
C PRO A 133 -1.16 6.02 3.85
N GLY A 134 -2.01 5.37 4.64
CA GLY A 134 -2.06 3.91 4.77
C GLY A 134 -2.26 3.22 3.42
N ALA A 135 -3.05 3.85 2.54
CA ALA A 135 -3.26 3.37 1.18
C ALA A 135 -1.98 3.34 0.33
N PHE A 136 -0.95 4.14 0.62
CA PHE A 136 0.30 4.21 -0.17
C PHE A 136 1.52 3.69 0.60
N ASP A 137 1.40 3.36 1.88
CA ASP A 137 2.46 2.71 2.64
C ASP A 137 2.42 1.19 2.44
N LEU A 138 2.95 0.72 1.31
CA LEU A 138 3.06 -0.72 1.05
C LEU A 138 4.18 -1.41 1.83
N ARG A 139 4.96 -0.65 2.62
CA ARG A 139 6.02 -1.25 3.42
C ARG A 139 5.37 -2.01 4.56
N ILE A 140 5.70 -3.28 4.68
CA ILE A 140 5.33 -4.08 5.83
C ILE A 140 6.28 -3.72 6.97
N GLN A 141 5.75 -3.22 8.07
CA GLN A 141 6.54 -2.96 9.28
C GLN A 141 6.86 -4.28 9.99
N ALA A 142 8.03 -4.36 10.63
CA ALA A 142 8.41 -5.55 11.41
C ALA A 142 7.39 -5.87 12.51
N SER A 143 6.77 -4.85 13.09
CA SER A 143 5.74 -4.99 14.14
C SER A 143 4.39 -5.52 13.62
N GLU A 144 4.06 -5.34 12.33
CA GLU A 144 2.79 -5.83 11.77
C GLU A 144 2.91 -7.21 11.11
N ALA A 145 4.13 -7.67 10.80
CA ALA A 145 4.36 -8.90 10.02
C ALA A 145 3.70 -10.16 10.63
N ALA A 146 3.73 -10.32 11.95
CA ALA A 146 3.06 -11.43 12.64
C ALA A 146 1.52 -11.34 12.50
N GLY A 147 0.95 -10.16 12.72
CA GLY A 147 -0.49 -9.94 12.56
C GLY A 147 -0.97 -10.18 11.12
N LEU A 148 -0.19 -9.76 10.14
CA LEU A 148 -0.47 -10.01 8.73
C LEU A 148 -0.34 -11.50 8.36
N SER A 149 0.62 -12.21 8.94
CA SER A 149 0.80 -13.66 8.75
C SER A 149 -0.42 -14.44 9.26
N ALA A 150 -0.93 -14.10 10.44
CA ALA A 150 -2.15 -14.69 10.98
C ALA A 150 -3.39 -14.35 10.12
N ALA A 151 -3.52 -13.10 9.69
CA ALA A 151 -4.61 -12.67 8.81
C ALA A 151 -4.59 -13.40 7.45
N LEU A 152 -3.40 -13.66 6.91
CA LEU A 152 -3.19 -14.41 5.69
C LEU A 152 -3.62 -15.88 5.87
N ALA A 153 -3.20 -16.52 6.97
CA ALA A 153 -3.60 -17.89 7.28
C ALA A 153 -5.13 -18.01 7.41
N GLU A 154 -5.77 -17.08 8.11
CA GLU A 154 -7.23 -17.03 8.24
C GLU A 154 -7.92 -16.82 6.88
N LEU A 155 -7.40 -15.90 6.05
CA LEU A 155 -7.92 -15.61 4.72
C LEU A 155 -7.88 -16.86 3.82
N PHE A 156 -6.76 -17.58 3.79
CA PHE A 156 -6.59 -18.72 2.89
C PHE A 156 -7.25 -20.00 3.37
N THR A 157 -7.34 -20.19 4.69
CA THR A 157 -8.03 -21.35 5.25
C THR A 157 -9.54 -21.12 5.37
N ALA A 158 -10.00 -19.86 5.34
CA ALA A 158 -11.37 -19.44 5.63
C ALA A 158 -11.85 -19.99 6.99
N GLY A 159 -10.97 -19.93 8.00
CA GLY A 159 -11.22 -20.45 9.35
C GLY A 159 -11.24 -21.98 9.47
N ARG A 160 -10.97 -22.72 8.38
CA ARG A 160 -10.94 -24.19 8.40
C ARG A 160 -9.60 -24.70 8.96
N PRO A 161 -9.56 -25.81 9.70
CA PRO A 161 -8.30 -26.42 10.12
C PRO A 161 -7.40 -26.73 8.92
N TRP A 162 -6.12 -26.34 8.99
CA TRP A 162 -5.14 -26.48 7.90
C TRP A 162 -5.15 -27.86 7.24
N ARG A 163 -5.25 -28.93 8.04
CA ARG A 163 -5.32 -30.32 7.55
C ARG A 163 -6.44 -30.59 6.53
N LEU A 164 -7.51 -29.80 6.52
CA LEU A 164 -8.66 -29.97 5.63
C LEU A 164 -8.55 -29.17 4.33
N CYS A 165 -7.75 -28.10 4.29
CA CYS A 165 -7.62 -27.22 3.13
C CYS A 165 -6.19 -27.17 2.56
N ARG A 166 -5.23 -27.86 3.20
CA ARG A 166 -3.80 -27.86 2.84
C ARG A 166 -3.56 -28.13 1.35
N GLU A 167 -4.15 -29.19 0.81
CA GLU A 167 -3.90 -29.58 -0.58
C GLU A 167 -4.41 -28.52 -1.55
N GLN A 168 -5.60 -27.98 -1.31
CA GLN A 168 -6.20 -26.91 -2.11
C GLN A 168 -5.34 -25.64 -2.10
N VAL A 169 -4.94 -25.18 -0.91
CA VAL A 169 -4.15 -23.95 -0.74
C VAL A 169 -2.75 -24.10 -1.33
N LEU A 170 -2.10 -25.25 -1.12
CA LEU A 170 -0.77 -25.50 -1.71
C LEU A 170 -0.82 -25.67 -3.23
N ALA A 171 -1.90 -26.22 -3.79
CA ALA A 171 -2.06 -26.33 -5.23
C ALA A 171 -2.20 -24.95 -5.91
N ALA A 172 -2.79 -23.98 -5.23
CA ALA A 172 -2.95 -22.61 -5.71
C ALA A 172 -1.66 -21.76 -5.61
N TYR A 173 -0.72 -22.12 -4.74
CA TYR A 173 0.51 -21.34 -4.52
C TYR A 173 1.56 -21.59 -5.62
N PRO A 174 1.95 -20.55 -6.39
CA PRO A 174 2.73 -20.71 -7.62
C PRO A 174 4.23 -21.02 -7.40
N ALA A 175 4.77 -20.84 -6.20
CA ALA A 175 6.20 -21.07 -5.99
C ALA A 175 6.58 -22.54 -6.14
N GLU A 176 7.60 -22.82 -6.96
CA GLU A 176 8.10 -24.18 -7.22
C GLU A 176 9.16 -24.63 -6.20
N LYS A 177 9.92 -23.68 -5.63
CA LYS A 177 11.01 -23.97 -4.69
C LYS A 177 10.45 -24.63 -3.43
N ARG A 178 10.89 -25.86 -3.16
CA ARG A 178 10.47 -26.66 -1.99
C ARG A 178 10.53 -25.88 -0.67
N GLN A 179 11.64 -25.22 -0.40
CA GLN A 179 11.82 -24.44 0.85
C GLN A 179 10.80 -23.30 1.00
N ARG A 180 10.40 -22.65 -0.11
CA ARG A 180 9.37 -21.60 -0.08
C ARG A 180 8.00 -22.20 0.24
N ARG A 181 7.66 -23.33 -0.39
CA ARG A 181 6.40 -24.05 -0.15
C ARG A 181 6.29 -24.59 1.27
N GLU A 182 7.38 -25.07 1.84
CA GLU A 182 7.45 -25.53 3.24
C GLU A 182 7.21 -24.36 4.20
N ARG A 183 7.92 -23.25 4.03
CA ARG A 183 7.71 -22.03 4.83
C ARG A 183 6.28 -21.50 4.72
N PHE A 184 5.73 -21.44 3.51
CA PHE A 184 4.33 -21.06 3.29
C PHE A 184 3.37 -21.98 4.04
N ALA A 185 3.59 -23.30 4.00
CA ALA A 185 2.77 -24.26 4.74
C ALA A 185 2.88 -24.09 6.26
N GLU A 186 4.07 -23.77 6.79
CA GLU A 186 4.28 -23.48 8.22
C GLU A 186 3.49 -22.23 8.66
N VAL A 187 3.49 -21.18 7.82
CA VAL A 187 2.71 -19.95 8.08
C VAL A 187 1.22 -20.23 8.04
N MET A 188 0.74 -20.97 7.03
CA MET A 188 -0.69 -21.33 6.95
C MET A 188 -1.14 -22.24 8.10
N ALA A 189 -0.22 -23.02 8.66
CA ALA A 189 -0.46 -23.85 9.84
C ALA A 189 -0.37 -23.07 11.17
N GLY A 190 0.00 -21.78 11.14
CA GLY A 190 0.23 -20.96 12.34
C GLY A 190 1.44 -21.39 13.17
N GLN A 191 2.38 -22.12 12.58
CA GLN A 191 3.60 -22.60 13.26
C GLN A 191 4.73 -21.57 13.24
N ARG A 192 4.61 -20.58 12.35
CA ARG A 192 5.61 -19.57 12.07
C ARG A 192 4.94 -18.34 11.47
N ASP A 193 5.56 -17.17 11.64
CA ASP A 193 5.22 -15.96 10.91
C ASP A 193 6.26 -15.63 9.83
N TYR A 194 5.83 -14.91 8.80
CA TYR A 194 6.76 -14.25 7.90
C TYR A 194 7.41 -13.05 8.60
N SER A 195 8.68 -12.79 8.30
CA SER A 195 9.26 -11.47 8.55
C SER A 195 8.68 -10.42 7.58
N ALA A 196 8.87 -9.14 7.88
CA ALA A 196 8.46 -8.06 6.98
C ALA A 196 9.04 -8.20 5.56
N GLU A 197 10.33 -8.51 5.47
CA GLU A 197 11.02 -8.71 4.18
C GLU A 197 10.54 -9.95 3.44
N GLU A 198 10.29 -11.05 4.17
CA GLU A 198 9.76 -12.27 3.58
C GLU A 198 8.34 -12.05 3.05
N LEU A 199 7.48 -11.38 3.81
CA LEU A 199 6.11 -11.12 3.39
C LEU A 199 6.03 -10.16 2.21
N ASP A 200 6.89 -9.12 2.18
CA ASP A 200 7.00 -8.20 1.04
C ASP A 200 7.42 -8.94 -0.24
N ALA A 201 8.43 -9.81 -0.14
CA ALA A 201 8.88 -10.63 -1.27
C ALA A 201 7.85 -11.66 -1.75
N GLU A 202 6.99 -12.14 -0.85
CA GLU A 202 5.95 -13.15 -1.15
C GLU A 202 4.63 -12.53 -1.63
N LEU A 203 4.41 -11.22 -1.42
CA LEU A 203 3.13 -10.53 -1.63
C LEU A 203 2.52 -10.79 -3.03
N GLY A 204 3.35 -10.78 -4.08
CA GLY A 204 2.92 -11.04 -5.45
C GLY A 204 2.40 -12.47 -5.65
N ASP A 205 3.11 -13.48 -5.15
CA ASP A 205 2.73 -14.89 -5.26
C ASP A 205 1.52 -15.21 -4.37
N LEU A 206 1.40 -14.56 -3.21
CA LEU A 206 0.23 -14.67 -2.34
C LEU A 206 -1.04 -14.12 -3.01
N ARG A 207 -0.93 -12.99 -3.71
CA ARG A 207 -2.03 -12.42 -4.50
C ARG A 207 -2.50 -13.38 -5.60
N LEU A 208 -1.57 -14.00 -6.33
CA LEU A 208 -1.88 -15.03 -7.32
C LEU A 208 -2.56 -16.26 -6.70
N THR A 209 -2.11 -16.65 -5.50
CA THR A 209 -2.73 -17.74 -4.73
C THR A 209 -4.19 -17.43 -4.38
N LEU A 210 -4.47 -16.21 -3.91
CA LEU A 210 -5.83 -15.78 -3.60
C LEU A 210 -6.73 -15.85 -4.83
N ALA A 211 -6.24 -15.33 -5.97
CA ALA A 211 -6.97 -15.36 -7.24
C ALA A 211 -7.29 -16.81 -7.67
N ALA A 212 -6.32 -17.72 -7.55
CA ALA A 212 -6.46 -19.13 -7.92
C ALA A 212 -7.41 -19.93 -6.99
N MET A 213 -7.58 -19.53 -5.73
CA MET A 213 -8.46 -20.24 -4.78
C MET A 213 -9.95 -19.90 -4.89
N GLY A 214 -10.31 -18.87 -5.67
CA GLY A 214 -11.71 -18.58 -6.01
C GLY A 214 -12.18 -17.20 -5.55
N ALA A 215 -11.96 -16.20 -6.40
CA ALA A 215 -12.90 -15.14 -6.73
C ALA A 215 -12.34 -14.36 -7.93
N ALA A 216 -12.67 -14.81 -9.14
CA ALA A 216 -12.74 -13.86 -10.26
C ALA A 216 -13.95 -12.95 -9.99
N ALA A 217 -13.83 -12.04 -9.02
CA ALA A 217 -14.46 -10.75 -9.17
C ALA A 217 -13.58 -10.00 -10.18
N GLU A 218 -14.22 -9.34 -11.14
CA GLU A 218 -13.65 -8.81 -12.39
C GLU A 218 -12.57 -7.71 -12.23
N GLU A 219 -11.94 -7.59 -11.07
CA GLU A 219 -10.78 -6.75 -10.80
C GLU A 219 -9.75 -7.57 -10.01
N GLU A 220 -8.62 -7.93 -10.65
CA GLU A 220 -7.46 -8.42 -9.93
C GLU A 220 -7.10 -7.40 -8.84
N LEU A 221 -7.23 -7.77 -7.56
CA LEU A 221 -6.76 -6.92 -6.47
C LEU A 221 -5.31 -6.54 -6.77
N SER A 222 -5.01 -5.25 -6.71
CA SER A 222 -3.62 -4.78 -6.74
C SER A 222 -2.89 -5.25 -5.48
N ALA A 223 -1.55 -5.23 -5.50
CA ALA A 223 -0.73 -5.58 -4.33
C ALA A 223 -1.16 -4.79 -3.07
N ASP A 224 -1.56 -3.55 -3.28
CA ASP A 224 -1.93 -2.60 -2.24
C ASP A 224 -3.31 -2.89 -1.67
N GLN A 225 -4.28 -3.17 -2.53
CA GLN A 225 -5.62 -3.57 -2.09
C GLN A 225 -5.54 -4.89 -1.32
N PHE A 226 -4.68 -5.81 -1.76
CA PHE A 226 -4.42 -7.05 -1.05
C PHE A 226 -3.77 -6.82 0.31
N LEU A 227 -2.74 -5.98 0.40
CA LEU A 227 -2.10 -5.67 1.69
C LEU A 227 -3.05 -4.94 2.65
N GLU A 228 -3.86 -3.99 2.16
CA GLU A 228 -4.85 -3.31 3.00
C GLU A 228 -5.94 -4.28 3.49
N LEU A 229 -6.38 -5.23 2.65
CA LEU A 229 -7.27 -6.31 3.07
C LEU A 229 -6.66 -7.14 4.22
N LEU A 230 -5.37 -7.48 4.13
CA LEU A 230 -4.66 -8.18 5.21
C LEU A 230 -4.59 -7.34 6.49
N ARG A 231 -4.31 -6.03 6.39
CA ARG A 231 -4.28 -5.12 7.54
C ARG A 231 -5.65 -5.00 8.21
N GLN A 232 -6.72 -4.88 7.43
CA GLN A 232 -8.09 -4.84 7.95
C GLN A 232 -8.43 -6.15 8.67
N LYS A 233 -8.12 -7.30 8.08
CA LYS A 233 -8.32 -8.60 8.73
C LYS A 233 -7.49 -8.75 10.01
N ALA A 234 -6.24 -8.31 10.02
CA ALA A 234 -5.39 -8.34 11.21
C ALA A 234 -6.00 -7.52 12.36
N ARG A 235 -6.53 -6.31 12.06
CA ARG A 235 -7.24 -5.48 13.05
C ARG A 235 -8.48 -6.19 13.59
N LEU A 236 -9.27 -6.84 12.74
CA LEU A 236 -10.46 -7.59 13.16
C LEU A 236 -10.11 -8.77 14.06
N LEU A 237 -9.06 -9.54 13.72
CA LEU A 237 -8.58 -10.67 14.54
C LEU A 237 -8.08 -10.19 15.91
N LEU A 238 -7.36 -9.07 15.97
CA LEU A 238 -6.92 -8.47 17.24
C LEU A 238 -8.11 -8.04 18.11
N GLN A 239 -9.16 -7.47 17.51
CA GLN A 239 -10.38 -7.08 18.24
C GLN A 239 -11.16 -8.30 18.74
N GLN A 240 -11.24 -9.38 17.96
CA GLN A 240 -11.89 -10.63 18.38
C GLN A 240 -11.12 -11.33 19.50
N GLY A 241 -9.78 -11.33 19.45
CA GLY A 241 -8.94 -11.84 20.54
C GLY A 241 -8.94 -10.97 21.80
N SER A 242 -9.19 -9.66 21.67
CA SER A 242 -9.33 -8.73 22.80
C SER A 242 -10.73 -8.74 23.42
N GLY A 243 -11.76 -9.16 22.66
CA GLY A 243 -13.13 -9.32 23.14
C GLY A 243 -13.30 -10.41 24.20
N ASP A 244 -12.38 -11.38 24.24
CA ASP A 244 -12.35 -12.43 25.26
C ASP A 244 -11.78 -11.95 26.62
N GLN A 245 -11.08 -10.80 26.65
CA GLN A 245 -10.63 -10.18 27.91
C GLN A 245 -11.74 -9.40 28.64
N ALA A 246 -12.83 -9.02 27.93
CA ALA A 246 -13.96 -8.35 28.57
C ALA A 246 -14.85 -9.32 29.39
N LEU A 247 -14.80 -10.62 29.08
CA LEU A 247 -15.49 -11.65 29.85
C LEU A 247 -14.73 -12.02 31.13
N ASP A 248 -13.40 -11.92 31.12
CA ASP A 248 -12.54 -12.23 32.29
C ASP A 248 -12.62 -11.12 33.36
N LEU A 249 -12.72 -9.85 32.95
CA LEU A 249 -12.94 -8.73 33.89
C LEU A 249 -14.32 -8.78 34.56
N GLY A 250 -15.35 -9.22 33.84
CA GLY A 250 -16.70 -9.41 34.39
C GLY A 250 -16.79 -10.57 35.39
N GLU A 251 -16.00 -11.63 35.21
CA GLU A 251 -15.87 -12.74 36.18
C GLU A 251 -14.98 -12.38 37.36
N ALA A 252 -13.89 -11.64 37.15
CA ALA A 252 -13.01 -11.15 38.20
C ALA A 252 -13.73 -10.20 39.17
N ILE A 253 -14.53 -9.27 38.65
CA ILE A 253 -15.34 -8.34 39.49
C ILE A 253 -16.44 -9.10 40.28
N ARG A 254 -17.06 -10.14 39.69
CA ARG A 254 -18.04 -10.98 40.43
C ARG A 254 -17.41 -11.80 41.54
N ARG A 255 -16.16 -12.25 41.37
CA ARG A 255 -15.44 -12.99 42.42
C ARG A 255 -15.03 -12.10 43.59
N GLU A 256 -14.63 -10.85 43.35
CA GLU A 256 -14.33 -9.91 44.43
C GLU A 256 -15.58 -9.48 45.21
N LEU A 257 -16.73 -9.28 44.54
CA LEU A 257 -17.99 -8.92 45.20
C LEU A 257 -18.65 -10.07 46.00
N GLN A 258 -18.23 -11.32 45.79
CA GLN A 258 -18.70 -12.48 46.58
C GLN A 258 -17.76 -12.83 47.74
N ALA A 259 -16.57 -12.23 47.79
CA ALA A 259 -15.54 -12.48 48.79
C ALA A 259 -15.42 -11.38 49.87
N GLY A 260 -16.25 -10.33 49.79
CA GLY A 260 -16.40 -9.29 50.81
C GLY A 260 -17.81 -9.27 51.38
#